data_AF-A0A0D6EII2-F1
#
_entry.id   AF-A0A0D6EII2-F1
#
_cell.length_a   1.000
_cell.length_b   1.000
_cell.length_c   1.000
_cell.angle_alpha   90.00
_cell.angle_beta   90.00
_cell.angle_gamma   90.00
#
_symmetry.space_group_name_H-M   'P 1'
#
loop_
_entity.id
_entity.type
_entity.pdbx_description
1 polymer ?
#
loop_
_entity_poly.entity_id
_entity_poly.type
_entity_poly.pdbx_seq_one_letter_code
_entity_poly.pdbx_strand_id
1 'polypeptide(L)'
;MFPHVSSRAARWELERNGGSVERAVERALREGGLPEPPASYFAPSPTDDFPAAARAATPTPATPNPNRPTQAQGNGTSGPPPKVPPPSLIKRMGLQAKLGEGEDKGKGKGKEEAEEGWASSKEEREERLRRRKEKLVLAARRKLLEKERLKKEAQPPAAKS
;
A
#
# COMPACT_ATOMS: atom_id res chain seq x y z
N MET A 1 -20.74 -17.60 7.26
CA MET A 1 -20.70 -17.44 8.73
C MET A 1 -21.94 -16.72 9.25
N PHE A 2 -22.37 -15.60 8.66
CA PHE A 2 -23.62 -14.91 9.05
C PHE A 2 -24.46 -14.57 7.80
N PRO A 3 -25.48 -15.38 7.44
CA PRO A 3 -26.28 -15.14 6.23
C PRO A 3 -27.23 -13.93 6.37
N HIS A 4 -27.55 -13.53 7.60
CA HIS A 4 -28.46 -12.43 7.91
C HIS A 4 -27.74 -11.08 8.10
N VAL A 5 -26.40 -11.08 8.20
CA VAL A 5 -25.62 -9.85 8.36
C VAL A 5 -25.38 -9.22 6.99
N SER A 6 -25.88 -8.00 6.79
CA SER A 6 -25.61 -7.24 5.57
C SER A 6 -24.13 -6.86 5.48
N SER A 7 -23.56 -6.86 4.27
CA SER A 7 -22.17 -6.42 4.07
C SER A 7 -21.94 -4.97 4.48
N ARG A 8 -23.00 -4.15 4.41
CA ARG A 8 -23.03 -2.75 4.85
C ARG A 8 -22.87 -2.68 6.38
N ALA A 9 -23.61 -3.50 7.12
CA ALA A 9 -23.50 -3.60 8.58
C ALA A 9 -22.13 -4.15 9.03
N ALA A 10 -21.62 -5.18 8.36
CA ALA A 10 -20.30 -5.71 8.65
C ALA A 10 -19.19 -4.66 8.48
N ARG A 11 -19.22 -3.90 7.37
CA ARG A 11 -18.27 -2.80 7.12
C ARG A 11 -18.36 -1.71 8.18
N TRP A 12 -19.56 -1.33 8.57
CA TRP A 12 -19.77 -0.30 9.57
C TRP A 12 -19.26 -0.72 10.95
N GLU A 13 -19.56 -1.95 11.38
CA GLU A 13 -19.10 -2.45 12.68
C GLU A 13 -17.57 -2.61 12.71
N LEU A 14 -16.96 -3.04 11.61
CA LEU A 14 -15.51 -3.11 11.49
C LEU A 14 -14.87 -1.71 11.59
N GLU A 15 -15.44 -0.69 10.96
CA GLU A 15 -14.88 0.67 11.08
C GLU A 15 -14.97 1.19 12.52
N ARG A 16 -16.11 0.99 13.19
CA ARG A 16 -16.32 1.44 14.58
C ARG A 16 -15.39 0.71 15.56
N ASN A 17 -15.10 -0.56 15.32
CA ASN A 17 -14.32 -1.42 16.21
C ASN A 17 -12.85 -1.57 15.79
N GLY A 18 -12.32 -0.66 14.95
CA GLY A 18 -10.91 -0.64 14.56
C GLY A 18 -10.48 -1.84 13.69
N GLY A 19 -11.42 -2.49 13.01
CA GLY A 19 -11.20 -3.64 12.14
C GLY A 19 -11.15 -4.99 12.88
N SER A 20 -11.54 -5.04 14.16
CA SER A 20 -11.59 -6.30 14.91
C SER A 20 -12.76 -7.18 14.47
N VAL A 21 -12.45 -8.24 13.72
CA VAL A 21 -13.43 -9.24 13.25
C VAL A 21 -14.01 -10.03 14.42
N GLU A 22 -13.17 -10.39 15.41
CA GLU A 22 -13.59 -11.15 16.59
C GLU A 22 -14.71 -10.43 17.35
N ARG A 23 -14.56 -9.12 17.61
CA ARG A 23 -15.62 -8.32 18.24
C ARG A 23 -16.89 -8.23 17.41
N ALA A 24 -16.76 -8.09 16.09
CA ALA A 24 -17.93 -8.06 15.20
C ALA A 24 -18.68 -9.42 15.23
N VAL A 25 -17.95 -10.53 15.29
CA VAL A 25 -18.51 -11.90 15.38
C VAL A 25 -19.15 -12.14 16.74
N GLU A 26 -18.50 -11.76 17.85
CA GLU A 26 -19.07 -11.87 19.19
C GLU A 26 -20.37 -11.07 19.33
N ARG A 27 -20.40 -9.85 18.79
CA ARG A 27 -21.60 -9.02 18.79
C ARG A 27 -22.71 -9.65 17.96
N ALA A 28 -22.38 -10.11 16.74
CA ALA A 28 -23.34 -10.79 15.88
C ALA A 28 -23.95 -12.02 16.56
N LEU A 29 -23.18 -12.77 17.34
CA LEU A 29 -23.68 -13.91 18.10
C LEU A 29 -24.49 -13.50 19.34
N ARG A 30 -24.10 -12.45 20.05
CA ARG A 30 -24.79 -11.95 21.25
C ARG A 30 -26.12 -11.27 20.94
N GLU A 31 -26.14 -10.42 19.91
CA GLU A 31 -27.29 -9.60 19.53
C GLU A 31 -28.12 -10.26 18.40
N GLY A 32 -27.67 -11.39 17.86
CA GLY A 32 -28.34 -12.08 16.75
C GLY A 32 -28.20 -11.37 15.40
N GLY A 33 -27.26 -10.42 15.27
CA GLY A 33 -27.00 -9.64 14.08
C GLY A 33 -26.06 -8.47 14.33
N LEU A 34 -25.74 -7.71 13.27
CA LEU A 34 -24.99 -6.46 13.38
C LEU A 34 -25.93 -5.27 13.21
N PRO A 35 -25.73 -4.18 13.97
CA PRO A 35 -26.59 -3.03 13.87
C PRO A 35 -26.46 -2.40 12.48
N GLU A 36 -27.58 -1.95 11.93
CA GLU A 36 -27.58 -1.39 10.58
C GLU A 36 -27.02 0.05 10.60
N PRO A 37 -26.08 0.38 9.70
CA PRO A 37 -25.50 1.71 9.63
C PRO A 37 -26.54 2.75 9.24
N PRO A 38 -26.37 4.01 9.70
CA PRO A 38 -27.15 5.13 9.19
C PRO A 38 -27.10 5.20 7.66
N ALA A 39 -28.23 5.54 7.05
CA ALA A 39 -28.35 5.66 5.59
C ALA A 39 -27.32 6.65 5.00
N SER A 40 -26.95 7.69 5.76
CA SER A 40 -25.94 8.69 5.41
C SER A 40 -24.50 8.19 5.48
N TYR A 41 -24.22 7.08 6.17
CA TYR A 41 -22.85 6.61 6.38
C TYR A 41 -22.20 6.10 5.09
N PHE A 42 -22.98 5.46 4.21
CA PHE A 42 -22.50 5.07 2.90
C PHE A 42 -23.14 6.00 1.87
N ALA A 43 -22.30 6.70 1.11
CA ALA A 43 -22.75 7.45 -0.05
C ALA A 43 -23.48 6.51 -1.02
N PRO A 44 -24.60 6.94 -1.63
CA PRO A 44 -25.25 6.17 -2.68
C PRO A 44 -24.25 5.95 -3.81
N SER A 45 -23.95 4.68 -4.12
CA SER A 45 -23.07 4.34 -5.24
C SER A 45 -23.84 4.63 -6.53
N PRO A 46 -23.26 5.35 -7.51
CA PRO A 46 -23.92 5.66 -8.79
C PRO A 46 -23.99 4.45 -9.74
N THR A 47 -24.03 3.21 -9.23
CA THR A 47 -23.87 1.98 -10.03
C THR A 47 -25.02 0.98 -9.91
N ASP A 48 -26.08 1.28 -9.15
CA ASP A 48 -27.16 0.32 -8.90
C ASP A 48 -28.36 0.39 -9.88
N ASP A 49 -28.25 1.16 -10.98
CA ASP A 49 -29.29 1.28 -12.03
C ASP A 49 -29.04 0.40 -13.28
N PHE A 50 -28.43 -0.78 -13.14
CA PHE A 50 -28.39 -1.76 -14.24
C PHE A 50 -28.76 -3.16 -13.77
N PRO A 51 -29.83 -3.79 -14.30
CA PRO A 51 -30.19 -5.16 -13.94
C PRO A 51 -29.14 -6.14 -14.46
N ALA A 52 -28.89 -7.16 -13.64
CA ALA A 52 -27.95 -8.25 -13.88
C ALA A 52 -28.18 -8.95 -15.22
N ALA A 53 -27.18 -8.91 -16.10
CA ALA A 53 -27.00 -9.88 -17.16
C ALA A 53 -25.53 -9.99 -17.61
N ALA A 54 -25.00 -11.21 -17.50
CA ALA A 54 -24.02 -11.80 -18.40
C ALA A 54 -22.57 -11.25 -18.45
N ARG A 55 -21.67 -12.17 -18.03
CA ARG A 55 -20.46 -12.64 -18.74
C ARG A 55 -19.09 -12.07 -18.37
N ALA A 56 -18.18 -13.05 -18.30
CA ALA A 56 -16.75 -12.92 -18.12
C ALA A 56 -16.08 -12.04 -19.18
N ALA A 57 -15.14 -11.21 -18.73
CA ALA A 57 -13.99 -10.78 -19.54
C ALA A 57 -12.86 -10.32 -18.61
N THR A 58 -11.66 -10.80 -18.93
CA THR A 58 -10.35 -10.46 -18.38
C THR A 58 -10.07 -8.94 -18.32
N PRO A 59 -9.33 -8.43 -17.33
CA PRO A 59 -8.88 -7.04 -17.36
C PRO A 59 -7.66 -6.88 -18.28
N THR A 60 -7.86 -6.30 -19.46
CA THR A 60 -6.79 -5.65 -20.24
C THR A 60 -6.40 -4.30 -19.59
N PRO A 61 -5.12 -3.90 -19.57
CA PRO A 61 -4.69 -2.64 -19.00
C PRO A 61 -5.15 -1.45 -19.87
N ALA A 62 -5.86 -0.51 -19.26
CA ALA A 62 -6.32 0.72 -19.89
C ALA A 62 -5.15 1.70 -20.13
N THR A 63 -5.04 2.18 -21.37
CA THR A 63 -4.30 3.39 -21.76
C THR A 63 -4.87 4.63 -21.07
N PRO A 64 -4.03 5.59 -20.62
CA PRO A 64 -4.51 6.79 -19.94
C PRO A 64 -5.11 7.80 -20.93
N ASN A 65 -6.39 8.13 -20.72
CA ASN A 65 -7.13 9.19 -21.39
C ASN A 65 -6.78 10.56 -20.75
N PRO A 66 -6.33 11.58 -21.52
CA PRO A 66 -5.75 12.81 -20.97
C PRO A 66 -6.72 13.84 -20.38
N ASN A 67 -8.02 13.55 -20.26
CA ASN A 67 -9.01 14.61 -19.98
C ASN A 67 -9.81 14.48 -18.67
N ARG A 68 -9.24 13.91 -17.59
CA ARG A 68 -9.90 13.88 -16.28
C ARG A 68 -9.24 14.86 -15.29
N PRO A 69 -9.92 15.93 -14.85
CA PRO A 69 -9.42 16.80 -13.79
C PRO A 69 -9.60 16.13 -12.43
N THR A 70 -8.49 15.75 -11.80
CA THR A 70 -8.47 15.38 -10.37
C THR A 70 -8.43 16.67 -9.54
N GLN A 71 -9.53 16.96 -8.86
CA GLN A 71 -9.55 17.94 -7.78
C GLN A 71 -8.73 17.40 -6.60
N ALA A 72 -7.52 17.92 -6.45
CA ALA A 72 -6.76 17.88 -5.21
C ALA A 72 -6.41 19.34 -4.87
N GLN A 73 -7.10 19.84 -3.86
CA GLN A 73 -6.97 21.17 -3.30
C GLN A 73 -5.61 21.29 -2.59
N GLY A 74 -4.77 22.23 -3.04
CA GLY A 74 -3.44 22.46 -2.50
C GLY A 74 -2.58 23.42 -3.34
N ASN A 75 -3.06 24.65 -3.48
CA ASN A 75 -2.32 25.90 -3.76
C ASN A 75 -1.06 25.88 -4.66
N GLY A 76 -1.25 26.29 -5.92
CA GLY A 76 -0.41 27.30 -6.60
C GLY A 76 0.91 26.88 -7.24
N THR A 77 0.90 26.57 -8.54
CA THR A 77 1.52 27.37 -9.62
C THR A 77 1.45 26.58 -10.93
N SER A 78 0.82 27.18 -11.93
CA SER A 78 0.68 26.69 -13.30
C SER A 78 2.01 26.70 -14.05
N GLY A 79 2.50 25.53 -14.45
CA GLY A 79 3.60 25.36 -15.39
C GLY A 79 4.08 23.90 -15.40
N PRO A 80 4.53 23.34 -16.54
CA PRO A 80 5.22 22.05 -16.52
C PRO A 80 6.45 22.22 -15.61
N PRO A 81 6.61 21.40 -14.56
CA PRO A 81 7.80 21.51 -13.73
C PRO A 81 9.03 21.25 -14.62
N PRO A 82 10.14 21.97 -14.41
CA PRO A 82 11.41 21.55 -15.00
C PRO A 82 11.62 20.08 -14.66
N LYS A 83 12.22 19.31 -15.60
CA LYS A 83 12.59 17.90 -15.41
C LYS A 83 13.69 17.77 -14.37
N VAL A 84 13.43 18.18 -13.13
CA VAL A 84 14.28 17.90 -11.98
C VAL A 84 14.00 16.44 -11.65
N PRO A 85 15.02 15.56 -11.64
CA PRO A 85 14.81 14.18 -11.26
C PRO A 85 14.17 14.16 -9.86
N PRO A 86 13.10 13.37 -9.65
CA PRO A 86 12.46 13.31 -8.35
C PRO A 86 13.49 12.90 -7.29
N PRO A 87 13.43 13.47 -6.08
CA PRO A 87 14.38 13.14 -5.02
C PRO A 87 14.35 11.64 -4.75
N SER A 88 15.54 11.07 -4.49
CA SER A 88 15.67 9.64 -4.25
C SER A 88 14.80 9.19 -3.08
N LEU A 89 14.29 7.96 -3.15
CA LEU A 89 13.43 7.41 -2.11
C LEU A 89 14.14 7.34 -0.75
N ILE A 90 15.47 7.15 -0.76
CA ILE A 90 16.34 7.22 0.42
C ILE A 90 16.25 8.60 1.08
N LYS A 91 16.34 9.68 0.28
CA LYS A 91 16.25 11.07 0.75
C LYS A 91 14.85 11.39 1.28
N ARG A 92 13.81 10.94 0.56
CA ARG A 92 12.41 11.15 0.97
C ARG A 92 12.05 10.45 2.27
N MET A 93 12.63 9.27 2.51
CA MET A 93 12.35 8.44 3.69
C MET A 93 13.34 8.66 4.84
N GLY A 94 14.28 9.59 4.73
CA GLY A 94 15.22 9.85 5.83
C GLY A 94 16.33 8.79 6.01
N LEU A 95 16.58 7.92 5.03
CA LEU A 95 17.38 6.69 5.21
C LEU A 95 18.88 6.84 4.94
N GLN A 96 19.38 8.06 4.76
CA GLN A 96 20.79 8.33 4.46
C GLN A 96 21.75 7.82 5.54
N ALA A 97 21.44 7.97 6.83
CA ALA A 97 22.30 7.50 7.92
C ALA A 97 22.44 5.97 7.94
N LYS A 98 21.35 5.25 7.66
CA LYS A 98 21.31 3.77 7.63
C LYS A 98 22.07 3.16 6.45
N LEU A 99 22.49 3.97 5.47
CA LEU A 99 23.25 3.51 4.31
C LEU A 99 24.75 3.37 4.63
N GLY A 100 25.29 4.20 5.51
CA GLY A 100 26.72 4.16 5.90
C GLY A 100 27.06 3.07 6.91
N GLU A 101 26.08 2.63 7.70
CA GLU A 101 26.25 1.60 8.74
C GLU A 101 26.15 0.15 8.22
N GLY A 102 25.94 -0.02 6.90
CA GLY A 102 25.45 -1.27 6.31
C GLY A 102 26.37 -1.96 5.30
N GLU A 103 27.66 -1.64 5.26
CA GLU A 103 28.66 -2.35 4.43
C GLU A 103 29.54 -3.34 5.21
N ASP A 104 29.36 -3.48 6.53
CA ASP A 104 30.05 -4.49 7.35
C ASP A 104 29.06 -5.13 8.35
N LYS A 105 29.22 -6.43 8.60
CA LYS A 105 28.36 -7.33 9.40
C LYS A 105 27.20 -8.01 8.68
N GLY A 106 27.58 -8.96 7.85
CA GLY A 106 26.88 -10.24 7.83
C GLY A 106 26.97 -10.91 9.22
N LYS A 107 25.97 -10.74 10.07
CA LYS A 107 25.58 -11.74 11.09
C LYS A 107 24.23 -11.37 11.71
N GLY A 108 23.20 -12.10 11.34
CA GLY A 108 21.88 -11.99 11.97
C GLY A 108 20.78 -12.52 11.07
N LYS A 109 20.74 -13.85 10.88
CA LYS A 109 19.48 -14.58 10.66
C LYS A 109 18.42 -13.91 11.55
N GLY A 110 17.43 -13.25 10.99
CA GLY A 110 16.29 -13.98 10.46
C GLY A 110 15.44 -14.50 11.61
N LYS A 111 14.94 -13.60 12.45
CA LYS A 111 13.82 -13.87 13.36
C LYS A 111 12.98 -12.62 13.56
N GLU A 112 12.54 -12.06 12.43
CA GLU A 112 11.36 -11.19 12.34
C GLU A 112 10.64 -11.52 11.03
N GLU A 113 10.47 -12.82 10.81
CA GLU A 113 9.35 -13.35 10.05
C GLU A 113 8.35 -13.80 11.13
N ALA A 114 7.05 -13.61 10.86
CA ALA A 114 5.93 -13.90 11.77
C ALA A 114 5.55 -12.83 12.82
N GLU A 115 5.35 -11.61 12.37
CA GLU A 115 4.22 -10.80 12.86
C GLU A 115 3.33 -10.50 11.63
N GLU A 116 2.73 -11.58 11.10
CA GLU A 116 1.90 -11.57 9.88
C GLU A 116 0.48 -11.01 10.10
N GLY A 117 0.13 -10.65 11.33
CA GLY A 117 -1.11 -9.97 11.66
C GLY A 117 -1.04 -8.45 11.46
N TRP A 118 -2.16 -7.84 11.04
CA TRP A 118 -2.34 -6.41 11.24
C TRP A 118 -2.22 -6.08 12.73
N ALA A 119 -1.42 -5.07 13.08
CA ALA A 119 -1.29 -4.67 14.49
C ALA A 119 -2.66 -4.24 15.05
N SER A 120 -2.84 -4.47 16.35
CA SER A 120 -4.06 -4.16 17.11
C SER A 120 -4.26 -2.66 17.31
N SER A 121 -3.19 -1.85 17.23
CA SER A 121 -3.24 -0.39 17.30
C SER A 121 -2.85 0.27 15.97
N LYS A 122 -3.33 1.51 15.76
CA LYS A 122 -3.04 2.29 14.55
C LYS A 122 -1.56 2.67 14.49
N GLU A 123 -1.02 3.13 15.61
CA GLU A 123 0.35 3.62 15.75
C GLU A 123 1.36 2.50 15.45
N GLU A 124 1.16 1.33 16.05
CA GLU A 124 2.02 0.17 15.81
C GLU A 124 1.91 -0.33 14.37
N ARG A 125 0.72 -0.28 13.77
CA ARG A 125 0.54 -0.61 12.35
C ARG A 125 1.31 0.34 11.45
N GLU A 126 1.23 1.64 11.72
CA GLU A 126 1.98 2.65 10.97
C GLU A 126 3.47 2.45 11.11
N GLU A 127 3.97 2.19 12.31
CA GLU A 127 5.38 1.90 12.57
C GLU A 127 5.85 0.64 11.84
N ARG A 128 5.10 -0.46 11.93
CA ARG A 128 5.39 -1.71 11.21
C ARG A 128 5.46 -1.47 9.70
N LEU A 129 4.52 -0.69 9.14
CA LEU A 129 4.51 -0.36 7.72
C LEU A 129 5.70 0.52 7.33
N ARG A 130 6.06 1.51 8.15
CA ARG A 130 7.25 2.34 7.95
C ARG A 130 8.50 1.45 7.93
N ARG A 131 8.69 0.61 8.95
CA ARG A 131 9.83 -0.31 9.04
C ARG A 131 9.94 -1.27 7.85
N ARG A 132 8.82 -1.86 7.41
CA ARG A 132 8.78 -2.73 6.21
C ARG A 132 9.17 -1.97 4.95
N LYS A 133 8.66 -0.75 4.76
CA LYS A 133 9.03 0.12 3.62
C LYS A 133 10.52 0.44 3.65
N GLU A 134 11.06 0.85 4.79
CA GLU A 134 12.49 1.16 4.94
C GLU A 134 13.38 -0.04 4.61
N LYS A 135 13.05 -1.23 5.14
CA LYS A 135 13.76 -2.48 4.84
C LYS A 135 13.74 -2.79 3.34
N LEU A 136 12.59 -2.62 2.69
CA LEU A 136 12.45 -2.85 1.25
C LEU A 136 13.32 -1.87 0.44
N VAL A 137 13.30 -0.58 0.79
CA VAL A 137 14.08 0.44 0.08
C VAL A 137 15.58 0.14 0.17
N LEU A 138 16.07 -0.24 1.35
CA LEU A 138 17.47 -0.59 1.54
C LEU A 138 17.86 -1.87 0.79
N ALA A 139 17.02 -2.91 0.84
CA ALA A 139 17.26 -4.16 0.11
C ALA A 139 17.27 -3.94 -1.41
N ALA A 140 16.33 -3.15 -1.93
CA ALA A 140 16.28 -2.78 -3.34
C ALA A 140 17.54 -2.00 -3.76
N ARG A 141 18.02 -1.08 -2.92
CA ARG A 141 19.26 -0.34 -3.18
C ARG A 141 20.47 -1.26 -3.25
N ARG A 142 20.62 -2.20 -2.32
CA ARG A 142 21.72 -3.19 -2.35
C ARG A 142 21.70 -4.02 -3.62
N LYS A 143 20.54 -4.57 -3.98
CA LYS A 143 20.36 -5.36 -5.20
C LYS A 143 20.66 -4.57 -6.48
N LEU A 144 20.35 -3.27 -6.50
CA LEU A 144 20.67 -2.41 -7.64
C LEU A 144 22.19 -2.21 -7.78
N LEU A 145 22.90 -1.96 -6.67
CA LEU A 145 24.36 -1.78 -6.68
C LEU A 145 25.09 -3.05 -7.14
N GLU A 146 24.65 -4.23 -6.69
CA GLU A 146 25.19 -5.52 -7.16
C GLU A 146 25.02 -5.70 -8.67
N LYS A 147 23.82 -5.37 -9.19
CA LYS A 147 23.56 -5.41 -10.63
C LYS A 147 24.39 -4.40 -11.42
N GLU A 148 24.61 -3.21 -10.88
CA GLU A 148 25.49 -2.21 -11.51
C GLU A 148 26.94 -2.69 -11.55
N ARG A 149 27.43 -3.34 -10.48
CA ARG A 149 28.77 -3.96 -10.44
C ARG A 149 28.92 -5.04 -11.51
N LEU A 150 27.98 -5.99 -11.56
CA LEU A 150 27.98 -7.06 -12.58
C LEU A 150 27.88 -6.50 -14.01
N LYS A 151 27.04 -5.48 -14.22
CA LYS A 151 26.90 -4.84 -15.53
C LYS A 151 28.18 -4.10 -15.95
N LYS A 152 28.86 -3.47 -15.00
CA LYS A 152 30.16 -2.80 -15.24
C LYS A 152 31.25 -3.82 -15.58
N GLU A 153 31.26 -4.97 -14.93
CA GLU A 153 32.22 -6.06 -15.18
C GLU A 153 31.96 -6.80 -16.50
N ALA A 154 30.69 -6.95 -16.90
CA ALA A 154 30.31 -7.56 -18.18
C ALA A 154 30.46 -6.63 -19.39
N GLN A 155 30.78 -5.35 -19.19
CA GLN A 155 31.02 -4.41 -20.30
C GLN A 155 32.50 -4.53 -20.72
N PRO A 156 32.82 -5.07 -21.92
CA PRO A 156 34.21 -5.18 -22.35
C PRO A 156 34.83 -3.78 -22.42
N PRO A 157 36.14 -3.63 -22.10
CA PRO A 157 36.80 -2.33 -22.18
C PRO A 157 36.62 -1.82 -23.62
N ALA A 158 35.93 -0.68 -23.75
CA ALA A 158 35.79 0.01 -25.02
C ALA A 158 37.19 0.19 -25.62
N ALA A 159 37.46 -0.53 -26.71
CA ALA A 159 38.68 -0.37 -27.49
C ALA A 159 38.80 1.11 -27.86
N LYS A 160 39.77 1.79 -27.26
CA LYS A 160 40.19 3.12 -27.68
C LYS A 160 40.87 2.94 -29.03
N SER A 161 40.18 3.31 -30.10
CA SER A 161 40.77 3.59 -31.43
C SER A 161 41.50 4.93 -31.41
#